data_AF-A0A150JJ94-F1
#
_entry.id   AF-A0A150JJ94-F1
#
_cell.length_a   1.000
_cell.length_b   1.000
_cell.length_c   1.000
_cell.angle_alpha   90.00
_cell.angle_beta   90.00
_cell.angle_gamma   90.00
#
_symmetry.space_group_name_H-M   'P 1'
#
loop_
_entity.id
_entity.type
_entity.pdbx_description
1 polymer ?
#
loop_
_entity_poly.entity_id
_entity_poly.type
_entity_poly.pdbx_seq_one_letter_code
_entity_poly.pdbx_strand_id
1 'polypeptide(L)' 'MKFVVSRICKDCLNPDDPPCENAVFDKMNNLWTKDFLDLGDLMRFFSKYGDLVITENEKTQMAEIVIYDDWKDIREKLKS' A
#
# COMPACT_ATOMS: atom_id res chain seq x y z
N MET A 1 -1.49 0.38 15.16
CA MET A 1 -0.28 0.75 14.39
C MET A 1 -0.76 1.38 13.09
N LYS A 2 -0.33 2.61 12.79
CA LYS A 2 -0.79 3.35 11.61
C LYS A 2 0.26 3.33 10.51
N PHE A 3 -0.14 3.02 9.28
CA PHE A 3 0.74 2.98 8.12
C PHE A 3 0.18 3.85 6.99
N VAL A 4 1.07 4.39 6.17
CA VAL A 4 0.70 4.84 4.83
C VAL A 4 0.46 3.59 3.99
N VAL A 5 -0.56 3.61 3.14
CA VAL A 5 -0.84 2.53 2.20
C VAL A 5 -0.91 3.11 0.80
N SER A 6 -0.22 2.49 -0.14
CA SER A 6 -0.15 2.92 -1.53
C SER A 6 -0.34 1.71 -2.43
N ARG A 7 -0.84 1.92 -3.64
CA ARG A 7 -1.03 0.84 -4.61
C ARG A 7 -0.43 1.24 -5.95
N ILE A 8 0.38 0.35 -6.50
CA ILE A 8 0.93 0.48 -7.84
C ILE A 8 0.15 -0.48 -8.74
N CYS A 9 -0.51 0.09 -9.73
CA CYS A 9 -1.38 -0.61 -10.65
C CYS A 9 -1.38 0.16 -11.97
N LYS A 10 -1.18 -0.56 -13.07
CA LYS A 10 -0.91 -0.01 -14.40
C LYS A 10 -2.13 0.68 -15.01
N ASP A 11 -3.31 0.25 -14.61
CA ASP A 11 -4.62 0.70 -15.12
C ASP A 11 -5.49 1.36 -14.03
N CYS A 12 -4.89 1.77 -12.91
CA CYS A 12 -5.62 2.45 -11.86
C CYS A 12 -5.87 3.90 -12.28
N LEU A 13 -7.02 4.11 -12.92
CA LEU A 13 -7.44 5.35 -13.57
C LEU A 13 -7.69 6.51 -12.59
N ASN A 14 -7.69 6.27 -11.28
CA ASN A 14 -8.00 7.30 -10.29
C ASN A 14 -7.09 7.22 -9.04
N PRO A 15 -6.28 8.26 -8.75
CA PRO A 15 -5.49 8.33 -7.51
C PRO A 15 -6.36 8.47 -6.24
N ASP A 16 -7.66 8.77 -6.41
CA ASP A 16 -8.65 8.89 -5.34
C ASP A 16 -9.34 7.55 -4.97
N ASP A 17 -9.01 6.44 -5.64
CA ASP A 17 -9.52 5.14 -5.23
C ASP A 17 -8.68 4.57 -4.06
N PRO A 18 -9.33 4.07 -2.99
CA PRO A 18 -8.59 3.53 -1.86
C PRO A 18 -7.72 2.33 -2.29
N PRO A 19 -6.45 2.26 -1.86
CA PRO A 19 -5.53 1.18 -2.25
C PRO A 19 -5.94 -0.17 -1.65
N CYS A 20 -6.69 -0.15 -0.55
CA CYS A 20 -7.22 -1.34 0.09
C CYS A 20 -8.48 -1.03 0.89
N GLU A 21 -9.18 -2.08 1.31
CA GLU A 21 -10.39 -1.96 2.12
C GLU A 21 -10.12 -1.26 3.45
N ASN A 22 -11.02 -0.34 3.82
CA ASN A 22 -10.95 0.48 5.04
C ASN A 22 -9.71 1.39 5.13
N ALA A 23 -9.05 1.70 4.00
CA ALA A 23 -8.09 2.80 3.96
C ALA A 23 -8.83 4.14 4.13
N VAL A 24 -8.21 5.06 4.88
CA VAL A 24 -8.75 6.39 5.15
C VAL A 24 -7.85 7.42 4.49
N PHE A 25 -8.44 8.30 3.68
CA PHE A 25 -7.71 9.37 3.02
C PHE A 25 -7.40 10.51 3.99
N ASP A 26 -6.11 10.78 4.17
CA ASP A 26 -5.60 11.93 4.88
C ASP A 26 -5.52 13.12 3.90
N LYS A 27 -6.51 14.01 3.97
CA LYS A 27 -6.59 15.21 3.11
C LYS A 27 -5.45 16.21 3.36
N MET A 28 -4.91 16.25 4.57
CA MET A 28 -3.85 17.21 4.92
C MET A 28 -2.54 16.79 4.26
N ASN A 29 -2.26 15.49 4.23
CA ASN A 29 -1.05 14.94 3.62
C ASN A 29 -1.26 14.43 2.19
N ASN A 30 -2.50 14.43 1.69
CA ASN A 30 -2.90 13.92 0.37
C ASN A 30 -2.43 12.48 0.12
N LEU A 31 -2.72 11.59 1.06
CA LEU A 31 -2.30 10.18 1.03
C LEU A 31 -3.33 9.27 1.71
N TRP A 32 -3.20 7.96 1.50
CA TRP A 32 -4.05 6.95 2.15
C TRP A 32 -3.35 6.34 3.37
N THR A 33 -4.11 6.14 4.44
CA THR A 33 -3.61 5.52 5.67
C THR A 33 -4.49 4.36 6.11
N LYS A 34 -3.89 3.40 6.83
CA LYS A 34 -4.63 2.30 7.45
C LYS A 34 -4.11 2.04 8.85
N ASP A 35 -5.04 1.89 9.78
CA ASP A 35 -4.76 1.45 11.14
C ASP A 35 -4.93 -0.07 11.24
N PHE A 36 -3.90 -0.73 11.76
CA PHE A 36 -3.94 -2.14 12.15
C PHE A 36 -3.98 -2.23 13.67
N LEU A 37 -4.88 -3.06 14.21
CA LEU A 37 -5.07 -3.17 15.65
C LEU A 37 -3.86 -3.85 16.32
N ASP A 38 -3.35 -4.90 15.70
CA ASP A 38 -2.23 -5.70 16.19
C ASP A 38 -1.40 -6.30 15.04
N LEU A 39 -0.33 -7.02 15.40
CA LEU A 39 0.52 -7.70 14.43
C LEU A 39 -0.22 -8.80 13.66
N GLY A 40 -1.21 -9.45 14.26
CA GLY A 40 -2.01 -10.48 13.60
C GLY A 40 -2.85 -9.90 12.46
N ASP A 41 -3.44 -8.73 12.66
CA ASP A 41 -4.19 -7.98 11.64
C ASP A 41 -3.27 -7.56 10.48
N LEU A 42 -2.06 -7.08 10.80
CA LEU A 42 -1.04 -6.76 9.80
C LEU A 42 -0.63 -8.00 8.98
N MET A 43 -0.41 -9.14 9.63
CA MET A 43 -0.06 -10.39 8.94
C MET A 43 -1.19 -10.91 8.06
N ARG A 44 -2.45 -10.79 8.49
CA ARG A 44 -3.64 -11.12 7.66
C ARG A 44 -3.72 -10.22 6.44
N PHE A 45 -3.47 -8.93 6.62
CA PHE A 45 -3.40 -7.99 5.50
C PHE A 45 -2.33 -8.40 4.49
N PHE A 46 -1.14 -8.75 4.97
CA PHE A 46 -0.07 -9.22 4.09
C PHE A 46 -0.43 -10.51 3.34
N SER A 47 -1.15 -11.43 3.99
CA SER A 47 -1.63 -12.64 3.32
C SER A 47 -2.69 -12.39 2.23
N LYS A 48 -3.46 -11.30 2.34
CA LYS A 48 -4.53 -10.94 1.38
C LYS A 48 -3.96 -10.35 0.10
N TYR A 49 -2.96 -9.48 0.22
CA TYR A 49 -2.44 -8.70 -0.90
C TYR A 49 -1.16 -9.29 -1.52
N GLY A 50 -0.54 -10.30 -0.90
CA GLY A 50 0.50 -11.17 -1.48
C GLY A 50 1.85 -10.50 -1.73
N ASP A 51 1.86 -9.39 -2.48
CA ASP A 51 3.03 -8.69 -2.98
C ASP A 51 3.07 -7.27 -2.42
N LEU A 52 3.79 -7.12 -1.30
CA LEU A 52 3.81 -5.92 -0.48
C LEU A 52 5.25 -5.56 -0.11
N VAL A 53 5.61 -4.28 -0.26
CA VAL A 53 6.88 -3.75 0.20
C VAL A 53 6.62 -2.76 1.32
N ILE A 54 7.40 -2.85 2.40
CA ILE A 54 7.41 -1.82 3.44
C ILE A 54 8.61 -0.91 3.19
N THR A 55 8.34 0.37 2.97
CA THR A 55 9.35 1.43 2.81
C THR A 55 9.10 2.53 3.82
N GLU A 56 10.10 3.40 4.04
CA GLU A 56 9.88 4.65 4.77
C GLU A 56 9.25 5.68 3.83
N ASN A 57 8.21 6.37 4.28
CA ASN A 57 7.62 7.50 3.58
C ASN A 57 8.32 8.79 4.01
N GLU A 58 9.13 9.38 3.14
CA GLU A 58 9.93 10.56 3.48
C GLU A 58 9.08 11.78 3.89
N LYS A 59 7.86 11.91 3.35
CA LYS A 59 6.97 13.05 3.62
C LYS A 59 6.40 13.02 5.04
N THR A 60 6.06 11.84 5.55
CA THR A 60 5.43 11.69 6.88
C THR A 60 6.31 11.02 7.92
N GLN A 61 7.48 10.50 7.53
CA GLN A 61 8.37 9.68 8.37
C GLN A 61 7.65 8.43 8.92
N MET A 62 6.62 7.97 8.23
CA MET A 62 5.85 6.77 8.58
C MET A 62 6.27 5.59 7.71
N ALA A 63 6.08 4.37 8.22
CA ALA A 63 6.17 3.20 7.37
C ALA A 63 5.02 3.20 6.34
N GLU A 64 5.38 2.93 5.09
CA GLU A 64 4.48 2.84 3.95
C GLU A 64 4.46 1.43 3.40
N ILE A 65 3.25 0.90 3.24
CA ILE A 65 3.00 -0.39 2.60
C ILE A 65 2.60 -0.13 1.15
N VAL A 66 3.42 -0.59 0.22
CA VAL A 66 3.18 -0.51 -1.22
C VAL A 66 2.62 -1.84 -1.71
N ILE A 67 1.38 -1.81 -2.19
CA ILE A 67 0.64 -2.94 -2.75
C ILE A 67 0.88 -3.00 -4.26
N TYR A 68 1.32 -4.16 -4.76
CA TYR A 68 1.54 -4.39 -6.19
C TYR A 68 0.47 -5.30 -6.76
N ASP A 69 -0.53 -4.74 -7.44
CA ASP A 69 -1.57 -5.55 -8.11
C ASP A 69 -0.99 -6.29 -9.34
N ASP A 70 0.01 -5.69 -10.00
CA ASP A 70 0.62 -6.20 -11.24
C ASP A 70 2.02 -6.79 -11.02
N TRP A 71 2.27 -7.45 -9.87
CA TRP A 71 3.61 -7.96 -9.53
C TRP A 71 4.20 -8.88 -10.61
N LYS A 72 3.36 -9.66 -11.29
CA LYS A 72 3.79 -10.50 -12.42
C LYS A 72 4.45 -9.67 -13.53
N ASP A 73 3.84 -8.57 -13.94
CA ASP A 73 4.37 -7.64 -14.96
C ASP A 73 5.67 -6.98 -14.49
N ILE A 74 5.74 -6.58 -13.21
CA ILE A 74 6.93 -5.96 -12.63
C ILE A 74 8.09 -6.94 -12.57
N ARG A 75 7.84 -8.17 -12.14
CA ARG A 75 8.85 -9.22 -12.06
C ARG A 75 9.38 -9.61 -13.44
N GLU A 76 8.54 -9.57 -14.47
CA GLU A 76 8.98 -9.77 -15.86
C GLU A 76 9.87 -8.63 -16.35
N LYS A 77 9.55 -7.37 -16.03
CA LYS A 77 10.40 -6.21 -16.36
C LYS A 77 11.73 -6.17 -15.59
N LEU A 78 11.77 -6.64 -14.35
CA LEU A 78 13.02 -6.70 -13.56
C LEU A 78 14.00 -7.78 -14.04
N LYS A 79 13.54 -8.72 -14.88
CA LYS A 79 14.39 -9.77 -15.47
C LYS A 79 15.04 -9.36 -16.80
N SER A 80 14.66 -8.23 -17.38
CA SER A 80 15.24 -7.66 -18.61
C SER A 80 16.30 -6.62 -18.29
#